data_AF-A0AAJ0SGZ8-F1
#
_entry.id   AF-A0AAJ0SGZ8-F1
#
_cell.length_a   1.000
_cell.length_b   1.000
_cell.length_c   1.000
_cell.angle_alpha   90.00
_cell.angle_beta   90.00
_cell.angle_gamma   90.00
#
_symmetry.space_group_name_H-M   'P 1'
#
loop_
_entity.id
_entity.type
_entity.pdbx_description
1 polymer ?
#
loop_
_entity_poly.entity_id
_entity_poly.type
_entity_poly.pdbx_seq_one_letter_code
_entity_poly.pdbx_strand_id
1 'polypeptide(L)'
;MNGTLLLRIAVAIILLTHSVFGIFDNGINDFGNLYLNQIGFAPFGVFIAWSIKLSHIIAAVLLVLNKYIKLAGYVTIFVLIMGIILVHFQEGWFVVGGGRNGVEYNFLLIIVLLVIMYPDGCKKV
;
A
#
# COMPACT_ATOMS: atom_id res chain seq x y z
N MET A 1 -6.70 -25.33 -6.29
CA MET A 1 -6.64 -24.45 -5.10
C MET A 1 -5.88 -23.19 -5.49
N ASN A 2 -6.44 -22.00 -5.22
CA ASN A 2 -5.86 -20.69 -5.50
C ASN A 2 -4.45 -20.61 -4.88
N GLY A 3 -3.38 -20.83 -5.66
CA GLY A 3 -2.00 -20.85 -5.15
C GLY A 3 -1.59 -19.57 -4.41
N THR A 4 -2.34 -18.48 -4.59
CA THR A 4 -2.11 -17.17 -3.98
C THR A 4 -3.09 -16.83 -2.85
N LEU A 5 -3.98 -17.73 -2.43
CA LEU A 5 -5.01 -17.41 -1.42
C LEU A 5 -4.41 -16.92 -0.10
N LEU A 6 -3.38 -17.60 0.40
CA LEU A 6 -2.70 -17.19 1.64
C LEU A 6 -2.06 -15.80 1.51
N LEU A 7 -1.41 -15.52 0.38
CA LEU A 7 -0.84 -14.20 0.10
C LEU A 7 -1.92 -13.12 0.03
N ARG A 8 -3.04 -13.41 -0.64
CA ARG A 8 -4.17 -12.48 -0.74
C ARG A 8 -4.78 -12.16 0.62
N ILE A 9 -4.97 -13.16 1.48
CA ILE A 9 -5.49 -12.96 2.84
C ILE A 9 -4.48 -12.16 3.68
N ALA A 10 -3.20 -12.53 3.65
CA ALA A 10 -2.15 -11.83 4.40
C ALA A 10 -2.04 -10.35 4.00
N VAL A 11 -2.00 -10.07 2.69
CA VAL A 11 -1.97 -8.69 2.17
C VAL A 11 -3.26 -7.96 2.52
N ALA A 12 -4.44 -8.60 2.42
CA ALA A 12 -5.70 -7.96 2.79
C ALA A 12 -5.72 -7.55 4.28
N ILE A 13 -5.25 -8.41 5.19
CA ILE A 13 -5.13 -8.08 6.62
C ILE A 13 -4.21 -6.87 6.80
N ILE A 14 -3.03 -6.88 6.17
CA ILE A 14 -2.06 -5.78 6.23
C ILE A 14 -2.67 -4.45 5.76
N LEU A 15 -3.34 -4.46 4.61
CA LEU A 15 -3.95 -3.26 4.03
C LEU A 15 -5.08 -2.73 4.91
N LEU A 16 -5.87 -3.62 5.51
CA LEU A 16 -6.95 -3.24 6.42
C LEU A 16 -6.40 -2.67 7.72
N THR A 17 -5.41 -3.29 8.37
CA THR A 17 -4.86 -2.76 9.62
C THR A 17 -4.22 -1.38 9.40
N HIS A 18 -3.44 -1.20 8.32
CA HIS A 18 -2.84 0.10 8.03
C HIS A 18 -3.84 1.19 7.64
N SER A 19 -5.04 0.82 7.18
CA SER A 19 -6.02 1.79 6.70
C SER A 19 -7.09 2.12 7.72
N VAL A 20 -7.64 1.09 8.36
CA VAL A 20 -8.78 1.20 9.27
C VAL A 20 -8.38 1.88 10.59
N PHE A 21 -7.23 1.56 11.17
CA PHE A 21 -6.82 2.21 12.42
C PHE A 21 -6.57 3.72 12.25
N GLY A 22 -6.04 4.13 11.10
CA GLY A 22 -5.83 5.55 10.75
C GLY A 22 -7.13 6.38 10.64
N ILE A 23 -8.29 5.72 10.48
CA ILE A 23 -9.59 6.38 10.46
C ILE A 23 -10.01 6.81 11.88
N PHE A 24 -9.57 6.08 12.90
CA PHE A 24 -10.01 6.28 14.28
C PHE A 24 -9.09 7.17 15.11
N ASP A 25 -7.87 7.42 14.65
CA ASP A 25 -6.86 8.23 15.36
C ASP A 25 -6.60 9.61 14.71
N ASN A 26 -7.41 9.99 13.72
CA ASN A 26 -7.26 11.21 12.91
C ASN A 26 -5.98 11.27 12.05
N GLY A 27 -5.18 10.20 12.02
CA GLY A 27 -3.89 10.16 11.33
C GLY A 27 -3.98 10.39 9.82
N ILE A 28 -5.12 10.08 9.19
CA ILE A 28 -5.33 10.36 7.76
C ILE A 28 -5.42 11.87 7.49
N ASN A 29 -6.16 12.60 8.32
CA ASN A 29 -6.30 14.04 8.18
C ASN A 29 -4.98 14.74 8.50
N ASP A 30 -4.25 14.26 9.52
CA ASP A 30 -2.95 14.80 9.88
C ASP A 30 -1.91 14.55 8.78
N PHE A 31 -1.88 13.36 8.17
CA PHE A 31 -1.03 13.09 7.02
C PHE A 31 -1.34 14.02 5.84
N GLY A 32 -2.62 14.31 5.59
CA GLY A 32 -3.03 15.25 4.56
C GLY A 32 -2.64 16.71 4.85
N ASN A 33 -2.98 17.20 6.04
CA ASN A 33 -2.82 18.60 6.42
C ASN A 33 -1.39 18.97 6.83
N LEU A 34 -0.75 18.12 7.63
CA LEU A 34 0.54 18.42 8.26
C LEU A 34 1.73 17.94 7.44
N TYR A 35 1.52 17.00 6.51
CA TYR A 35 2.59 16.47 5.66
C TYR A 35 2.36 16.75 4.17
N LEU A 36 1.32 16.18 3.54
CA LEU A 36 1.13 16.29 2.09
C LEU A 36 0.97 17.75 1.62
N ASN A 37 0.19 18.55 2.35
CA ASN A 37 0.05 19.97 2.02
C ASN A 37 1.38 20.75 2.13
N GLN A 38 2.29 20.34 3.02
CA GLN A 38 3.59 21.01 3.21
C GLN A 38 4.57 20.73 2.08
N ILE A 39 4.43 19.58 1.40
CA ILE A 39 5.33 19.15 0.33
C ILE A 39 4.78 19.44 -1.08
N GLY A 40 3.78 20.34 -1.19
CA GLY A 40 3.29 20.86 -2.48
C GLY A 40 1.96 20.29 -2.97
N PHE A 41 1.28 19.44 -2.19
CA PHE A 41 -0.05 18.93 -2.56
C PHE A 41 -1.22 19.79 -2.06
N ALA A 42 -0.96 20.94 -1.44
CA ALA A 42 -2.02 21.84 -1.00
C ALA A 42 -2.87 22.35 -2.18
N PRO A 43 -4.21 22.45 -2.04
CA PRO A 43 -5.03 22.14 -0.86
C PRO A 43 -5.56 20.68 -0.84
N PHE A 44 -5.04 19.79 -1.69
CA PHE A 44 -5.57 18.45 -1.93
C PHE A 44 -4.98 17.36 -1.02
N GLY A 45 -4.09 17.67 -0.09
CA GLY A 45 -3.40 16.67 0.74
C GLY A 45 -4.34 15.73 1.48
N VAL A 46 -5.42 16.25 2.09
CA VAL A 46 -6.43 15.43 2.79
C VAL A 46 -7.17 14.52 1.81
N PHE A 47 -7.57 15.05 0.65
CA PHE A 47 -8.25 14.26 -0.37
C PHE A 47 -7.37 13.10 -0.88
N ILE A 48 -6.08 13.37 -1.09
CA ILE A 48 -5.10 12.35 -1.51
C ILE A 48 -4.91 11.31 -0.39
N ALA A 49 -4.75 11.73 0.87
CA ALA A 49 -4.60 10.83 2.01
C ALA A 49 -5.79 9.86 2.14
N TRP A 50 -7.02 10.38 2.04
CA TRP A 50 -8.23 9.55 2.05
C TRP A 50 -8.31 8.62 0.84
N SER A 51 -7.97 9.11 -0.35
CA SER A 51 -7.97 8.29 -1.58
C SER A 51 -7.02 7.09 -1.45
N ILE A 52 -5.84 7.29 -0.87
CA ILE A 52 -4.88 6.21 -0.58
C ILE A 52 -5.51 5.18 0.35
N LYS A 53 -6.08 5.60 1.48
CA LYS A 53 -6.60 4.69 2.51
C LYS A 53 -7.84 3.93 2.03
N LEU A 54 -8.74 4.60 1.31
CA LEU A 54 -9.89 3.95 0.68
C LEU A 54 -9.46 2.96 -0.41
N SER A 55 -8.43 3.28 -1.21
CA SER A 55 -7.91 2.34 -2.21
C SER A 55 -7.39 1.05 -1.59
N HIS A 56 -6.75 1.10 -0.41
CA HIS A 56 -6.28 -0.09 0.31
C HIS A 56 -7.43 -0.95 0.85
N ILE A 57 -8.49 -0.34 1.36
CA ILE A 57 -9.70 -1.06 1.81
C ILE A 57 -10.36 -1.75 0.60
N ILE A 58 -10.54 -1.04 -0.51
CA ILE A 58 -11.09 -1.61 -1.74
C ILE A 58 -10.20 -2.73 -2.27
N ALA A 59 -8.88 -2.53 -2.31
CA ALA A 59 -7.92 -3.54 -2.72
C ALA A 59 -8.01 -4.80 -1.83
N ALA A 60 -8.10 -4.65 -0.51
CA ALA A 60 -8.26 -5.79 0.40
C ALA A 60 -9.51 -6.62 0.10
N VAL A 61 -10.66 -5.96 -0.13
CA VAL A 61 -11.91 -6.64 -0.51
C VAL A 61 -11.76 -7.35 -1.86
N LEU A 62 -11.20 -6.68 -2.87
CA LEU A 62 -10.98 -7.23 -4.20
C LEU A 62 -10.02 -8.43 -4.17
N LEU A 63 -8.95 -8.33 -3.39
CA LEU A 63 -8.02 -9.41 -3.12
C LEU A 63 -8.77 -10.58 -2.49
N VAL A 64 -9.56 -10.43 -1.43
CA VAL A 64 -10.30 -11.55 -0.81
C VAL A 64 -11.33 -12.18 -1.76
N LEU A 65 -12.01 -11.38 -2.58
CA LEU A 65 -13.00 -11.86 -3.55
C LEU A 65 -12.40 -12.50 -4.82
N ASN A 66 -11.07 -12.42 -4.99
CA ASN A 66 -10.38 -12.83 -6.22
C ASN A 66 -10.85 -12.09 -7.48
N LYS A 67 -11.27 -10.83 -7.35
CA LYS A 67 -11.81 -10.02 -8.45
C LYS A 67 -10.92 -8.81 -8.71
N TYR A 68 -10.76 -8.45 -9.99
CA TYR A 68 -10.00 -7.27 -10.42
C TYR A 68 -8.57 -7.19 -9.84
N ILE A 69 -7.93 -8.35 -9.61
CA ILE A 69 -6.63 -8.47 -8.93
C ILE A 69 -5.55 -7.58 -9.55
N LYS A 70 -5.47 -7.54 -10.88
CA LYS A 70 -4.48 -6.70 -11.59
C LYS A 70 -4.70 -5.21 -11.33
N LEU A 71 -5.96 -4.75 -11.37
CA LEU A 71 -6.28 -3.34 -11.11
C LEU A 71 -5.96 -2.97 -9.66
N ALA A 72 -6.41 -3.78 -8.69
CA ALA A 72 -6.11 -3.58 -7.28
C ALA A 72 -4.59 -3.58 -7.02
N GLY A 73 -3.87 -4.50 -7.65
CA GLY A 73 -2.42 -4.60 -7.56
C GLY A 73 -1.69 -3.38 -8.12
N TYR A 74 -2.03 -2.92 -9.34
CA TYR A 74 -1.40 -1.74 -9.94
C TYR A 74 -1.60 -0.47 -9.10
N VAL A 75 -2.82 -0.22 -8.63
CA VAL A 75 -3.12 0.94 -7.78
C VAL A 75 -2.34 0.87 -6.47
N THR A 76 -2.33 -0.30 -5.82
CA THR A 76 -1.61 -0.48 -4.55
C THR A 76 -0.10 -0.35 -4.74
N ILE A 77 0.47 -0.93 -5.81
CA ILE A 77 1.90 -0.79 -6.13
C ILE A 77 2.26 0.68 -6.38
N PHE A 78 1.44 1.42 -7.12
CA PHE A 78 1.67 2.86 -7.33
C PHE A 78 1.71 3.62 -6.00
N VAL A 79 0.77 3.35 -5.10
CA VAL A 79 0.75 3.95 -3.76
C VAL A 79 2.00 3.59 -2.95
N LEU A 80 2.43 2.32 -2.96
CA LEU A 80 3.64 1.88 -2.26
C LEU A 80 4.90 2.55 -2.81
N ILE A 81 5.01 2.70 -4.13
CA ILE A 81 6.12 3.41 -4.77
C ILE A 81 6.14 4.89 -4.36
N MET A 82 4.98 5.56 -4.37
CA MET A 82 4.90 6.94 -3.90
C MET A 82 5.23 7.06 -2.40
N GLY A 83 4.80 6.09 -1.58
CA GLY A 83 5.19 6.01 -0.17
C GLY A 83 6.70 5.89 0.01
N ILE A 84 7.37 5.08 -0.81
CA ILE A 84 8.84 5.00 -0.84
C ILE A 84 9.43 6.37 -1.15
N ILE A 85 9.05 6.98 -2.28
CA ILE A 85 9.65 8.22 -2.77
C ILE A 85 9.46 9.36 -1.76
N LEU A 86 8.25 9.51 -1.23
CA LEU A 86 7.90 10.65 -0.39
C LEU A 86 8.35 10.46 1.06
N VAL A 87 8.21 9.25 1.61
CA VAL A 87 8.32 9.02 3.06
C VAL A 87 9.52 8.14 3.42
N HIS A 88 9.66 6.97 2.80
CA HIS A 88 10.54 5.93 3.32
C HIS A 88 11.97 5.96 2.78
N PHE A 89 12.21 6.53 1.61
CA PHE A 89 13.53 6.49 0.97
C PHE A 89 14.61 7.16 1.83
N GLN A 90 14.29 8.29 2.46
CA GLN A 90 15.18 9.01 3.37
C GLN A 90 15.50 8.24 4.67
N GLU A 91 14.65 7.29 5.07
CA GLU A 91 14.83 6.47 6.27
C GLU A 91 15.69 5.23 6.00
N GLY A 92 16.09 4.99 4.74
CA GLY A 92 16.92 3.85 4.35
C GLY A 92 16.14 2.54 4.21
N TRP A 93 16.81 1.42 4.47
CA TRP A 93 16.25 0.09 4.18
C TRP A 93 15.36 -0.48 5.31
N PHE A 94 15.80 -0.37 6.55
CA PHE A 94 15.29 -1.19 7.66
C PHE A 94 13.98 -0.65 8.29
N VAL A 95 13.03 -1.53 8.56
CA VAL A 95 11.83 -1.25 9.36
C VAL A 95 12.06 -1.58 10.82
N VAL A 96 12.95 -2.55 11.13
CA VAL A 96 13.40 -2.86 12.49
C VAL A 96 14.89 -3.18 12.54
N GLY A 97 15.53 -2.97 13.69
CA GLY A 97 16.95 -3.27 13.89
C GLY A 97 17.86 -2.12 13.44
N GLY A 98 18.50 -2.24 12.28
CA GLY A 98 19.46 -1.26 11.74
C GLY A 98 18.87 0.10 11.33
N GLY A 99 17.57 0.32 11.57
CA GLY A 99 16.82 1.52 11.24
C GLY A 99 15.36 1.38 11.64
N ARG A 100 14.53 2.33 11.20
CA ARG A 100 13.07 2.32 11.36
C ARG A 100 12.42 2.92 10.12
N ASN A 101 11.17 2.56 9.85
CA ASN A 101 10.35 3.19 8.81
C ASN A 101 10.96 3.15 7.38
N GLY A 102 11.89 2.23 7.11
CA GLY A 102 12.57 2.10 5.83
C GLY A 102 11.75 1.37 4.74
N VAL A 103 12.42 1.09 3.62
CA VAL A 103 11.82 0.60 2.37
C VAL A 103 11.50 -0.90 2.36
N GLU A 104 12.12 -1.74 3.19
CA GLU A 104 12.06 -3.21 3.07
C GLU A 104 10.64 -3.79 3.03
N TYR A 105 9.72 -3.21 3.80
CA TYR A 105 8.33 -3.68 3.84
C TYR A 105 7.56 -3.31 2.57
N ASN A 106 7.77 -2.10 2.04
CA ASN A 106 7.18 -1.69 0.77
C ASN A 106 7.70 -2.57 -0.38
N PHE A 107 9.00 -2.84 -0.41
CA PHE A 107 9.61 -3.75 -1.36
C PHE A 107 8.95 -5.14 -1.32
N LEU A 108 8.84 -5.73 -0.12
CA LEU A 108 8.21 -7.03 0.06
C LEU A 108 6.76 -7.03 -0.45
N LEU A 109 5.96 -6.03 -0.08
CA LEU A 109 4.56 -5.94 -0.51
C LEU A 109 4.43 -5.80 -2.04
N ILE A 110 5.30 -5.03 -2.68
CA ILE A 110 5.31 -4.90 -4.15
C ILE A 110 5.56 -6.27 -4.80
N ILE A 111 6.56 -7.02 -4.33
CA ILE A 111 6.86 -8.35 -4.88
C ILE A 111 5.70 -9.32 -4.64
N VAL A 112 5.11 -9.33 -3.44
CA VAL A 112 3.96 -10.19 -3.12
C VAL A 112 2.76 -9.85 -4.01
N LEU A 113 2.47 -8.57 -4.24
CA LEU A 113 1.39 -8.14 -5.14
C LEU A 113 1.64 -8.59 -6.58
N LEU A 114 2.88 -8.49 -7.07
CA LEU A 114 3.24 -9.01 -8.41
C LEU A 114 3.01 -10.52 -8.51
N VAL A 115 3.39 -11.30 -7.50
CA VAL A 115 3.12 -12.75 -7.45
C VAL A 115 1.62 -13.05 -7.41
N ILE A 116 0.84 -12.25 -6.68
CA ILE A 116 -0.63 -12.37 -6.66
C ILE A 116 -1.23 -12.07 -8.05
N MET A 117 -0.71 -11.05 -8.75
CA MET A 117 -1.18 -10.63 -10.08
C MET A 117 -0.77 -11.60 -11.19
N TYR A 118 0.38 -12.24 -11.04
CA TYR A 118 1.02 -13.11 -12.03
C TYR A 118 1.51 -14.41 -11.39
N PRO A 119 0.59 -15.29 -10.94
CA PRO A 119 0.96 -16.51 -10.22
C PRO A 119 1.81 -17.48 -11.03
N ASP A 120 1.71 -17.44 -12.36
CA ASP A 120 2.50 -18.25 -13.29
C ASP A 120 3.70 -17.49 -13.89
N GLY A 121 4.04 -16.34 -13.31
CA GLY A 121 5.07 -15.42 -13.81
C GLY A 121 4.64 -14.58 -15.01
N CYS A 122 5.56 -13.74 -15.49
CA CYS A 122 5.38 -12.95 -16.70
C CYS A 122 5.63 -13.84 -17.93
N LYS A 123 4.65 -14.67 -18.31
CA LYS A 123 4.73 -15.36 -19.59
C LYS A 123 4.76 -14.32 -20.71
N LYS A 124 5.84 -14.30 -21.50
CA LYS A 124 5.86 -13.58 -22.78
C LYS A 124 4.73 -14.16 -23.64
N VAL A 125 3.79 -13.31 -24.03
CA VAL A 125 2.89 -13.58 -25.16
C VAL A 125 3.68 -13.36 -26.44
#